data_AF-V4RQT0-F1
#
_entry.id   AF-V4RQT0-F1
#
_cell.length_a   1.000
_cell.length_b   1.000
_cell.length_c   1.000
_cell.angle_alpha   90.00
_cell.angle_beta   90.00
_cell.angle_gamma   90.00
#
_symmetry.space_group_name_H-M   'P 1'
#
loop_
_entity.id
_entity.type
_entity.pdbx_description
1 polymer ?
#
loop_
_entity_poly.entity_id
_entity_poly.type
_entity_poly.pdbx_seq_one_letter_code
_entity_poly.pdbx_strand_id
1 'polypeptide(L)'
;MPIRNPKPAPAGPSRASLSDSIRGQAFGLAPGRGPGTTTTNGEEGAYAGSYVTNFTKGLEHDGCGLLKRPQDYERLVEAINHGSSKWFDNLTSSDPRMAPNGPVTLPKTFHVEMRGSAGWQKATWRAWESPRAGHATVAGGCVTILKAFFDTVDSDWKRHPWPLDVHVPTTDGARLENKGRTAKGETIEGELNKLAANVAIGRNMAGVHYYSDYYDSVRLGERVAVGILEEQMLTYGEEVRMRFHSFDSDRIEIDVAGNNSPPRVIVNDGGSEAYAAWWTRHL
;
A
#
# COMPACT_ATOMS: atom_id res chain seq x y z
N MET A 1 4.99 -44.82 -14.16
CA MET A 1 6.10 -45.20 -13.25
C MET A 1 6.18 -44.19 -12.12
N PRO A 2 6.45 -44.60 -10.86
CA PRO A 2 6.61 -43.65 -9.77
C PRO A 2 7.88 -42.81 -9.98
N ILE A 3 7.81 -41.51 -9.66
CA ILE A 3 8.90 -40.54 -9.86
C ILE A 3 10.03 -40.89 -8.88
N ARG A 4 11.19 -41.28 -9.41
CA ARG A 4 12.36 -41.72 -8.62
C ARG A 4 13.07 -40.61 -7.85
N ASN A 5 12.73 -39.34 -8.07
CA ASN A 5 13.34 -38.23 -7.34
C ASN A 5 12.42 -37.00 -7.31
N PRO A 6 11.66 -36.77 -6.23
CA PRO A 6 10.73 -35.65 -6.10
C PRO A 6 11.46 -34.37 -5.70
N LYS A 7 12.48 -33.96 -6.46
CA LYS A 7 13.16 -32.67 -6.27
C LYS A 7 12.79 -31.74 -7.43
N PRO A 8 12.25 -30.53 -7.16
CA PRO A 8 12.01 -29.53 -8.20
C PRO A 8 13.33 -29.21 -8.92
N ALA A 9 13.30 -29.18 -10.26
CA ALA A 9 14.42 -28.74 -11.09
C ALA A 9 14.11 -27.33 -11.63
N PRO A 10 14.42 -26.26 -10.87
CA PRO A 10 14.00 -24.90 -11.21
C PRO A 10 14.61 -24.34 -12.51
N ALA A 11 15.73 -24.92 -12.98
CA ALA A 11 16.52 -24.44 -14.13
C ALA A 11 16.28 -25.20 -15.45
N GLY A 12 15.26 -26.07 -15.53
CA GLY A 12 15.02 -26.85 -16.75
C GLY A 12 14.51 -25.97 -17.92
N PRO A 13 15.06 -26.09 -19.15
CA PRO A 13 14.61 -25.33 -20.34
C PRO A 13 13.15 -25.64 -20.71
N SER A 14 12.63 -26.78 -20.25
CA SER A 14 11.22 -27.16 -20.36
C SER A 14 10.31 -26.25 -19.53
N ARG A 15 10.73 -25.74 -18.37
CA ARG A 15 9.89 -24.88 -17.52
C ARG A 15 9.64 -23.51 -18.15
N ALA A 16 10.67 -22.91 -18.76
CA ALA A 16 10.52 -21.63 -19.47
C ALA A 16 9.53 -21.78 -20.63
N SER A 17 9.73 -22.78 -21.49
CA SER A 17 8.87 -23.06 -22.63
C SER A 17 7.43 -23.44 -22.22
N LEU A 18 7.27 -24.24 -21.16
CA LEU A 18 5.98 -24.63 -20.63
C LEU A 18 5.26 -23.45 -19.97
N SER A 19 5.98 -22.60 -19.22
CA SER A 19 5.41 -21.39 -18.64
C SER A 19 4.96 -20.40 -19.71
N ASP A 20 5.71 -20.28 -20.81
CA ASP A 20 5.37 -19.39 -21.90
C ASP A 20 4.13 -19.89 -22.66
N SER A 21 4.07 -21.20 -22.94
CA SER A 21 2.88 -21.86 -23.49
C SER A 21 1.65 -21.72 -22.59
N ILE A 22 1.79 -21.94 -21.28
CA ILE A 22 0.69 -21.76 -20.30
C ILE A 22 0.22 -20.30 -20.26
N ARG A 23 1.14 -19.33 -20.24
CA ARG A 23 0.79 -17.91 -20.30
C ARG A 23 0.09 -17.55 -21.60
N GLY A 24 0.55 -18.08 -22.74
CA GLY A 24 -0.08 -17.89 -24.04
C GLY A 24 -1.50 -18.47 -24.10
N GLN A 25 -1.70 -19.68 -23.56
CA GLN A 25 -3.02 -20.29 -23.43
C GLN A 25 -3.93 -19.50 -22.50
N ALA A 26 -3.44 -19.08 -21.33
CA ALA A 26 -4.19 -18.25 -20.40
C ALA A 26 -4.54 -16.88 -20.99
N PHE A 27 -3.61 -16.27 -21.74
CA PHE A 27 -3.84 -15.03 -22.47
C PHE A 27 -4.90 -15.20 -23.56
N GLY A 28 -4.92 -16.33 -24.27
CA GLY A 28 -5.98 -16.64 -25.24
C GLY A 28 -7.36 -16.85 -24.60
N LEU A 29 -7.40 -17.36 -23.37
CA LEU A 29 -8.64 -17.60 -22.62
C LEU A 29 -9.16 -16.35 -21.88
N ALA A 30 -8.27 -15.41 -21.53
CA ALA A 30 -8.63 -14.23 -20.74
C ALA A 30 -9.67 -13.32 -21.43
N PRO A 31 -9.59 -13.02 -22.75
CA PRO A 31 -10.61 -12.25 -23.46
C PRO A 31 -11.99 -12.93 -23.47
N GLY A 32 -12.02 -14.27 -23.43
CA GLY A 32 -13.24 -15.07 -23.45
C GLY A 32 -13.92 -15.24 -22.08
N ARG A 33 -13.26 -14.86 -20.98
CA ARG A 33 -13.83 -14.99 -19.62
C ARG A 33 -14.98 -14.02 -19.35
N GLY A 34 -15.16 -12.99 -20.16
CA GLY A 34 -16.06 -11.88 -19.86
C GLY A 34 -15.65 -11.15 -18.57
N PRO A 35 -16.29 -10.01 -18.25
CA PRO A 35 -16.17 -9.46 -16.90
C PRO A 35 -16.76 -10.48 -15.93
N GLY A 36 -15.96 -10.93 -14.96
CA GLY A 36 -16.47 -11.79 -13.89
C GLY A 36 -17.63 -11.07 -13.20
N THR A 37 -18.79 -11.72 -13.12
CA THR A 37 -19.91 -11.19 -12.34
C THR A 37 -19.56 -11.29 -10.88
N THR A 38 -19.17 -10.18 -10.27
CA THR A 38 -19.04 -10.09 -8.81
C THR A 38 -20.44 -10.23 -8.21
N THR A 39 -20.72 -11.37 -7.60
CA THR A 39 -21.94 -11.57 -6.82
C THR A 39 -21.68 -11.15 -5.38
N THR A 40 -22.56 -10.34 -4.80
CA THR A 40 -22.47 -9.99 -3.38
C THR A 40 -22.65 -11.25 -2.54
N ASN A 41 -22.07 -11.28 -1.34
CA ASN A 41 -22.31 -12.35 -0.37
C ASN A 41 -23.69 -12.24 0.33
N GLY A 42 -24.53 -11.28 -0.08
CA GLY A 42 -25.86 -11.04 0.47
C GLY A 42 -25.88 -10.34 1.83
N GLU A 43 -24.73 -10.06 2.45
CA GLU A 43 -24.68 -9.48 3.80
C GLU A 43 -25.32 -8.10 3.87
N GLU A 44 -25.09 -7.24 2.87
CA GLU A 44 -25.71 -5.91 2.81
C GLU A 44 -27.24 -5.99 2.83
N GLY A 45 -27.83 -6.97 2.14
CA GLY A 45 -29.28 -7.20 2.15
C GLY A 45 -29.76 -7.82 3.47
N ALA A 46 -29.01 -8.77 4.02
CA ALA A 46 -29.34 -9.42 5.29
C ALA A 46 -29.31 -8.44 6.48
N TYR A 47 -28.52 -7.36 6.37
CA TYR A 47 -28.32 -6.36 7.43
C TYR A 47 -28.65 -4.93 6.98
N ALA A 48 -29.53 -4.75 5.98
CA ALA A 48 -29.85 -3.45 5.37
C ALA A 48 -30.36 -2.36 6.36
N GLY A 49 -30.75 -2.74 7.58
CA GLY A 49 -31.18 -1.80 8.62
C GLY A 49 -30.06 -1.28 9.54
N SER A 50 -28.90 -1.92 9.57
CA SER A 50 -27.82 -1.60 10.51
C SER A 50 -26.43 -1.58 9.86
N TYR A 51 -26.30 -2.18 8.67
CA TYR A 51 -25.08 -2.28 7.89
C TYR A 51 -23.88 -2.64 8.77
N VAL A 52 -24.02 -3.72 9.55
CA VAL A 52 -23.06 -4.12 10.61
C VAL A 52 -21.65 -4.42 10.09
N THR A 53 -21.50 -4.64 8.78
CA THR A 53 -20.23 -4.86 8.10
C THR A 53 -19.70 -3.59 7.39
N ASN A 54 -20.34 -2.44 7.60
CA ASN A 54 -19.92 -1.18 7.01
C ASN A 54 -18.91 -0.44 7.90
N PHE A 55 -17.65 -0.47 7.49
CA PHE A 55 -16.52 0.16 8.18
C PHE A 55 -16.04 1.44 7.51
N THR A 56 -16.92 2.14 6.79
CA THR A 56 -16.56 3.34 6.04
C THR A 56 -16.17 4.45 7.03
N LYS A 57 -14.88 4.74 7.17
CA LYS A 57 -14.36 5.75 8.10
C LYS A 57 -14.98 7.15 7.89
N GLY A 58 -15.57 7.42 6.73
CA GLY A 58 -16.27 8.67 6.41
C GLY A 58 -17.72 8.78 6.91
N LEU A 59 -18.29 7.73 7.50
CA LEU A 59 -19.66 7.74 8.04
C LEU A 59 -19.64 7.71 9.58
N GLU A 60 -20.67 8.26 10.21
CA GLU A 60 -20.73 8.33 11.67
C GLU A 60 -21.14 6.99 12.29
N HIS A 61 -20.33 6.46 13.19
CA HIS A 61 -20.62 5.22 13.94
C HIS A 61 -20.95 5.46 15.41
N ASP A 62 -21.81 4.62 15.98
CA ASP A 62 -22.13 4.58 17.41
C ASP A 62 -20.97 4.02 18.23
N GLY A 63 -21.14 3.89 19.56
CA GLY A 63 -20.11 3.34 20.46
C GLY A 63 -19.76 1.86 20.22
N CYS A 64 -20.60 1.14 19.48
CA CYS A 64 -20.41 -0.28 19.11
C CYS A 64 -19.77 -0.44 17.73
N GLY A 65 -19.71 0.62 16.92
CA GLY A 65 -19.08 0.61 15.60
C GLY A 65 -20.08 0.35 14.48
N LEU A 66 -21.37 0.50 14.76
CA LEU A 66 -22.46 0.45 13.78
C LEU A 66 -22.76 1.86 13.28
N LEU A 67 -23.26 2.00 12.06
CA LEU A 67 -23.66 3.30 11.54
C LEU A 67 -24.75 3.91 12.44
N LYS A 68 -24.54 5.15 12.90
CA LYS A 68 -25.57 5.87 13.66
C LYS A 68 -26.81 6.14 12.81
N ARG A 69 -26.61 6.35 11.52
CA ARG A 69 -27.65 6.62 10.53
C ARG A 69 -27.43 5.72 9.30
N PRO A 70 -28.18 4.61 9.18
CA PRO A 70 -28.11 3.73 8.01
C PRO A 70 -28.30 4.46 6.67
N GLN A 71 -29.11 5.52 6.66
CA GLN A 71 -29.38 6.34 5.47
C GLN A 71 -28.13 7.05 4.92
N ASP A 72 -27.12 7.30 5.76
CA ASP A 72 -25.88 7.93 5.29
C ASP A 72 -25.08 6.98 4.39
N TYR A 73 -25.18 5.66 4.62
CA TYR A 73 -24.60 4.66 3.73
C TYR A 73 -25.40 4.46 2.45
N GLU A 74 -26.73 4.50 2.51
CA GLU A 74 -27.58 4.46 1.31
C GLU A 74 -27.25 5.60 0.36
N ARG A 75 -27.11 6.83 0.90
CA ARG A 75 -26.65 7.99 0.13
C ARG A 75 -25.26 7.81 -0.44
N LEU A 76 -24.35 7.15 0.29
CA LEU A 76 -23.00 6.89 -0.18
C LEU A 76 -23.03 5.94 -1.39
N VAL A 77 -23.82 4.86 -1.29
CA VAL A 77 -24.03 3.91 -2.39
C VAL A 77 -24.68 4.60 -3.59
N GLU A 78 -25.69 5.44 -3.37
CA GLU A 78 -26.30 6.26 -4.42
C GLU A 78 -25.27 7.17 -5.10
N ALA A 79 -24.42 7.86 -4.32
CA ALA A 79 -23.38 8.74 -4.85
C ALA A 79 -22.34 7.98 -5.69
N ILE A 80 -21.92 6.79 -5.24
CA ILE A 80 -21.01 5.90 -5.98
C ILE A 80 -21.66 5.47 -7.30
N ASN A 81 -22.91 5.01 -7.25
CA ASN A 81 -23.62 4.50 -8.42
C ASN A 81 -23.94 5.59 -9.46
N HIS A 82 -24.05 6.85 -9.05
CA HIS A 82 -24.29 7.98 -9.95
C HIS A 82 -23.02 8.48 -10.68
N GLY A 83 -21.83 8.09 -10.23
CA GLY A 83 -20.56 8.37 -10.93
C GLY A 83 -20.15 9.85 -11.03
N SER A 84 -20.82 10.74 -10.30
CA SER A 84 -20.53 12.18 -10.28
C SER A 84 -20.18 12.64 -8.86
N SER A 85 -19.05 13.33 -8.72
CA SER A 85 -18.58 13.86 -7.43
C SER A 85 -19.60 14.75 -6.73
N LYS A 86 -20.49 15.41 -7.48
CA LYS A 86 -21.56 16.27 -6.93
C LYS A 86 -22.55 15.56 -6.00
N TRP A 87 -22.69 14.23 -6.13
CA TRP A 87 -23.55 13.46 -5.22
C TRP A 87 -22.90 13.25 -3.86
N PHE A 88 -21.57 13.35 -3.78
CA PHE A 88 -20.85 13.34 -2.51
C PHE A 88 -20.98 14.67 -1.76
N ASP A 89 -21.31 15.78 -2.43
CA ASP A 89 -21.55 17.08 -1.78
C ASP A 89 -22.81 17.04 -0.88
N ASN A 90 -23.74 16.12 -1.16
CA ASN A 90 -24.96 15.88 -0.38
C ASN A 90 -24.77 14.82 0.72
N LEU A 91 -23.61 14.15 0.77
CA LEU A 91 -23.21 13.38 1.94
C LEU A 91 -22.79 14.39 3.00
N THR A 92 -23.75 14.80 3.82
CA THR A 92 -23.52 15.84 4.82
C THR A 92 -22.39 15.44 5.77
N SER A 93 -21.21 16.00 5.55
CA SER A 93 -20.28 16.35 6.63
C SER A 93 -20.74 17.61 7.38
N SER A 94 -21.85 18.22 6.96
CA SER A 94 -22.42 19.44 7.53
C SER A 94 -23.23 19.15 8.80
N ASP A 95 -22.62 18.49 9.77
CA ASP A 95 -23.10 18.55 11.15
C ASP A 95 -22.29 19.63 11.89
N PRO A 96 -22.92 20.70 12.40
CA PRO A 96 -22.27 21.74 13.20
C PRO A 96 -21.66 21.24 14.51
N ARG A 97 -21.75 19.94 14.83
CA ARG A 97 -21.03 19.26 15.93
C ARG A 97 -19.60 18.83 15.58
N MET A 98 -19.09 19.16 14.40
CA MET A 98 -17.68 19.02 14.01
C MET A 98 -16.73 20.01 14.71
N ALA A 99 -17.05 20.45 15.93
CA ALA A 99 -16.09 21.07 16.84
C ALA A 99 -15.46 19.96 17.70
N PRO A 100 -14.12 19.91 17.84
CA PRO A 100 -13.46 18.94 18.70
C PRO A 100 -13.68 19.32 20.16
N ASN A 101 -14.88 19.13 20.73
CA ASN A 101 -15.18 19.46 22.14
C ASN A 101 -16.49 18.83 22.70
N GLY A 102 -16.97 17.72 22.14
CA GLY A 102 -18.08 16.95 22.75
C GLY A 102 -17.54 15.80 23.60
N PRO A 103 -17.99 15.59 24.86
CA PRO A 103 -17.57 14.45 25.66
C PRO A 103 -18.19 13.17 25.08
N VAL A 104 -17.42 12.44 24.28
CA VAL A 104 -17.83 11.10 23.83
C VAL A 104 -17.54 10.12 24.95
N THR A 105 -18.58 9.70 25.67
CA THR A 105 -18.48 8.59 26.63
C THR A 105 -18.38 7.29 25.85
N LEU A 106 -17.15 6.88 25.52
CA LEU A 106 -16.90 5.57 24.92
C LEU A 106 -17.18 4.45 25.94
N PRO A 107 -17.73 3.29 25.52
CA PRO A 107 -17.88 2.15 26.40
C PRO A 107 -16.51 1.77 26.99
N LYS A 108 -16.47 1.59 28.31
CA LYS A 108 -15.27 1.37 29.16
C LYS A 108 -14.53 0.04 28.89
N THR A 109 -14.73 -0.60 27.74
CA THR A 109 -14.38 -1.99 27.47
C THR A 109 -13.06 -2.20 26.72
N PHE A 110 -12.32 -1.15 26.36
CA PHE A 110 -10.99 -1.32 25.77
C PHE A 110 -9.93 -1.46 26.89
N HIS A 111 -9.23 -2.60 26.90
CA HIS A 111 -8.11 -2.89 27.81
C HIS A 111 -6.77 -2.30 27.30
N VAL A 112 -6.77 -1.67 26.13
CA VAL A 112 -5.54 -1.15 25.51
C VAL A 112 -5.11 0.13 26.23
N GLU A 113 -3.92 0.09 26.82
CA GLU A 113 -3.24 1.23 27.41
C GLU A 113 -2.05 1.63 26.53
N MET A 114 -1.89 2.92 26.33
CA MET A 114 -0.79 3.53 25.60
C MET A 114 0.09 4.32 26.55
N ARG A 115 1.40 4.30 26.32
CA ARG A 115 2.35 5.05 27.12
C ARG A 115 2.47 6.47 26.58
N GLY A 116 1.83 7.42 27.24
CA GLY A 116 1.97 8.85 26.98
C GLY A 116 3.06 9.49 27.83
N SER A 117 3.26 10.80 27.64
CA SER A 117 4.18 11.60 28.46
C SER A 117 3.85 11.60 29.96
N ALA A 118 2.59 11.32 30.31
CA ALA A 118 2.11 11.23 31.69
C ALA A 118 1.97 9.78 32.22
N GLY A 119 2.49 8.78 31.49
CA GLY A 119 2.39 7.36 31.88
C GLY A 119 1.38 6.56 31.06
N TRP A 120 0.92 5.43 31.60
CA TRP A 120 -0.06 4.56 30.95
C TRP A 120 -1.44 5.22 30.93
N GLN A 121 -2.03 5.36 29.75
CA GLN A 121 -3.34 5.97 29.54
C GLN A 121 -4.20 5.05 28.68
N LYS A 122 -5.49 4.92 29.01
CA LYS A 122 -6.41 4.15 28.17
C LYS A 122 -6.59 4.83 26.82
N ALA A 123 -6.51 4.06 25.74
CA ALA A 123 -6.81 4.56 24.41
C ALA A 123 -8.24 5.11 24.36
N THR A 124 -8.38 6.36 23.88
CA THR A 124 -9.68 7.04 23.70
C THR A 124 -10.22 6.87 22.28
N TRP A 125 -9.62 6.00 21.49
CA TRP A 125 -10.05 5.65 20.13
C TRP A 125 -10.11 4.13 19.98
N ARG A 126 -10.86 3.63 19.01
CA ARG A 126 -11.01 2.19 18.78
C ARG A 126 -9.79 1.62 18.08
N ALA A 127 -9.23 0.54 18.60
CA ALA A 127 -8.00 -0.05 18.08
C ALA A 127 -8.11 -0.61 16.64
N TRP A 128 -9.32 -0.94 16.15
CA TRP A 128 -9.52 -1.36 14.74
C TRP A 128 -9.76 -0.19 13.77
N GLU A 129 -10.03 1.02 14.28
CA GLU A 129 -9.93 2.27 13.51
C GLU A 129 -8.45 2.64 13.30
N SER A 130 -7.62 1.65 12.99
CA SER A 130 -6.17 1.73 12.96
C SER A 130 -5.75 2.96 12.14
N PRO A 131 -4.88 3.84 12.67
CA PRO A 131 -4.29 4.97 11.93
C PRO A 131 -3.27 4.49 10.89
N ARG A 132 -3.30 3.19 10.56
CA ARG A 132 -2.40 2.52 9.63
C ARG A 132 -3.22 1.64 8.69
N ALA A 133 -2.77 1.52 7.46
CA ALA A 133 -3.40 0.75 6.40
C ALA A 133 -2.48 -0.41 6.01
N GLY A 134 -2.95 -1.65 6.22
CA GLY A 134 -2.17 -2.85 5.88
C GLY A 134 -1.76 -2.88 4.40
N HIS A 135 -2.66 -2.46 3.50
CA HIS A 135 -2.35 -2.34 2.07
C HIS A 135 -1.20 -1.36 1.80
N ALA A 136 -1.17 -0.23 2.49
CA ALA A 136 -0.14 0.78 2.34
C ALA A 136 1.19 0.31 2.93
N THR A 137 1.19 -0.38 4.08
CA THR A 137 2.41 -0.98 4.65
C THR A 137 3.01 -2.02 3.71
N VAL A 138 2.18 -2.93 3.18
CA VAL A 138 2.65 -3.94 2.21
C VAL A 138 3.16 -3.29 0.93
N ALA A 139 2.40 -2.34 0.36
CA ALA A 139 2.79 -1.64 -0.84
C ALA A 139 4.11 -0.86 -0.67
N GLY A 140 4.27 -0.17 0.48
CA GLY A 140 5.51 0.52 0.85
C GLY A 140 6.70 -0.44 0.91
N GLY A 141 6.56 -1.55 1.63
CA GLY A 141 7.63 -2.55 1.73
C GLY A 141 7.98 -3.19 0.39
N CYS A 142 6.98 -3.64 -0.38
CA CYS A 142 7.20 -4.26 -1.69
C CYS A 142 7.89 -3.30 -2.67
N VAL A 143 7.42 -2.05 -2.75
CA VAL A 143 8.04 -1.05 -3.64
C VAL A 143 9.45 -0.71 -3.19
N THR A 144 9.74 -0.64 -1.88
CA THR A 144 11.11 -0.47 -1.38
C THR A 144 12.03 -1.60 -1.81
N ILE A 145 11.60 -2.87 -1.72
CA ILE A 145 12.37 -4.00 -2.25
C ILE A 145 12.62 -3.85 -3.76
N LEU A 146 11.60 -3.46 -4.54
CA LEU A 146 11.75 -3.26 -5.98
C LEU A 146 12.72 -2.10 -6.29
N LYS A 147 12.64 -0.98 -5.57
CA LYS A 147 13.54 0.15 -5.71
C LYS A 147 15.00 -0.23 -5.40
N ALA A 148 15.23 -1.09 -4.42
CA ALA A 148 16.55 -1.57 -4.04
C ALA A 148 17.17 -2.52 -5.09
N PHE A 149 16.34 -3.35 -5.74
CA PHE A 149 16.80 -4.32 -6.74
C PHE A 149 16.91 -3.76 -8.16
N PHE A 150 16.02 -2.85 -8.56
CA PHE A 150 16.05 -2.23 -9.89
C PHE A 150 16.97 -1.01 -9.92
N ASP A 151 17.59 -0.78 -11.09
CA ASP A 151 18.39 0.40 -11.35
C ASP A 151 17.50 1.64 -11.46
N THR A 152 17.10 2.16 -10.30
CA THR A 152 16.20 3.33 -10.19
C THR A 152 16.96 4.65 -10.19
N VAL A 153 18.25 4.62 -9.85
CA VAL A 153 19.14 5.79 -9.75
C VAL A 153 20.55 5.46 -10.23
N ASP A 154 21.19 6.40 -10.92
CA ASP A 154 22.58 6.27 -11.32
C ASP A 154 23.56 6.59 -10.16
N SER A 155 24.87 6.61 -10.46
CA SER A 155 25.91 6.93 -9.47
C SER A 155 25.82 8.33 -8.89
N ASP A 156 25.21 9.27 -9.60
CA ASP A 156 25.02 10.66 -9.19
C ASP A 156 23.63 10.89 -8.57
N TRP A 157 22.92 9.80 -8.24
CA TRP A 157 21.57 9.81 -7.68
C TRP A 157 20.52 10.40 -8.64
N LYS A 158 20.80 10.44 -9.93
CA LYS A 158 19.80 10.84 -10.92
C LYS A 158 18.89 9.66 -11.23
N ARG A 159 17.59 9.90 -11.19
CA ARG A 159 16.57 8.88 -11.46
C ARG A 159 16.62 8.40 -12.91
N HIS A 160 16.55 7.08 -13.09
CA HIS A 160 16.45 6.49 -14.42
C HIS A 160 15.05 6.70 -15.04
N PRO A 161 14.99 7.07 -16.34
CA PRO A 161 13.72 7.29 -17.02
C PRO A 161 12.93 5.98 -17.16
N TRP A 162 11.62 6.10 -17.26
CA TRP A 162 10.74 4.97 -17.52
C TRP A 162 11.06 4.35 -18.90
N PRO A 163 11.30 3.03 -19.00
CA PRO A 163 11.85 2.44 -20.23
C PRO A 163 10.81 2.16 -21.33
N LEU A 164 9.51 2.19 -21.01
CA LEU A 164 8.42 1.79 -21.90
C LEU A 164 7.53 2.97 -22.30
N ASP A 165 6.69 2.76 -23.31
CA ASP A 165 5.62 3.70 -23.64
C ASP A 165 4.59 3.79 -22.51
N VAL A 166 4.17 5.01 -22.21
CA VAL A 166 3.14 5.26 -21.19
C VAL A 166 1.76 5.12 -21.82
N HIS A 167 0.87 4.45 -21.08
CA HIS A 167 -0.50 4.21 -21.49
C HIS A 167 -1.47 4.78 -20.47
N VAL A 168 -2.62 5.23 -20.95
CA VAL A 168 -3.75 5.65 -20.09
C VAL A 168 -5.04 4.99 -20.60
N PRO A 169 -6.03 4.73 -19.73
CA PRO A 169 -7.32 4.20 -20.19
C PRO A 169 -8.05 5.23 -21.07
N THR A 170 -8.81 4.73 -22.05
CA THR A 170 -9.82 5.50 -22.77
C THR A 170 -10.89 6.03 -21.79
N THR A 171 -11.64 7.06 -22.18
CA THR A 171 -12.71 7.64 -21.33
C THR A 171 -13.78 6.62 -20.92
N ASP A 172 -14.05 5.63 -21.76
CA ASP A 172 -14.97 4.52 -21.49
C ASP A 172 -14.32 3.34 -20.74
N GLY A 173 -13.00 3.40 -20.48
CA GLY A 173 -12.23 2.36 -19.81
C GLY A 173 -12.05 1.06 -20.61
N ALA A 174 -12.49 1.01 -21.87
CA ALA A 174 -12.50 -0.21 -22.67
C ALA A 174 -11.14 -0.58 -23.27
N ARG A 175 -10.24 0.39 -23.47
CA ARG A 175 -8.93 0.18 -24.11
C ARG A 175 -7.85 1.05 -23.48
N LEU A 176 -6.60 0.75 -23.80
CA LEU A 176 -5.45 1.59 -23.44
C LEU A 176 -5.05 2.47 -24.63
N GLU A 177 -4.94 3.76 -24.40
CA GLU A 177 -4.36 4.73 -25.34
C GLU A 177 -2.87 4.87 -25.07
N ASN A 178 -2.05 4.59 -26.08
CA ASN A 178 -0.61 4.85 -26.02
C ASN A 178 -0.37 6.38 -26.10
N LYS A 179 0.29 6.94 -25.09
CA LYS A 179 0.70 8.35 -25.03
C LYS A 179 2.16 8.58 -25.46
N GLY A 180 2.79 7.54 -26.00
CA GLY A 180 4.17 7.44 -26.42
C GLY A 180 5.13 7.33 -25.25
N ARG A 181 6.43 7.41 -25.56
CA ARG A 181 7.43 7.84 -24.57
C ARG A 181 7.07 9.25 -24.15
N THR A 182 6.60 9.39 -22.93
CA THR A 182 6.22 10.69 -22.39
C THR A 182 7.45 11.60 -22.32
N ALA A 183 7.35 12.76 -22.97
CA ALA A 183 8.36 13.83 -22.88
C ALA A 183 8.41 14.50 -21.49
N LYS A 184 7.71 13.95 -20.47
CA LYS A 184 7.44 14.56 -19.16
C LYS A 184 8.35 14.07 -18.02
N GLY A 185 9.29 13.15 -18.28
CA GLY A 185 10.30 12.77 -17.30
C GLY A 185 9.83 11.74 -16.26
N GLU A 186 8.91 10.85 -16.63
CA GLU A 186 8.54 9.68 -15.85
C GLU A 186 9.78 8.80 -15.60
N THR A 187 9.88 8.24 -14.39
CA THR A 187 11.03 7.46 -13.93
C THR A 187 10.58 6.13 -13.39
N ILE A 188 11.48 5.14 -13.35
CA ILE A 188 11.22 3.83 -12.74
C ILE A 188 10.78 4.01 -11.28
N GLU A 189 11.51 4.83 -10.52
CA GLU A 189 11.17 5.18 -9.14
C GLU A 189 9.78 5.84 -9.04
N GLY A 190 9.50 6.81 -9.91
CA GLY A 190 8.24 7.54 -9.91
C GLY A 190 7.03 6.64 -10.15
N GLU A 191 7.11 5.72 -11.12
CA GLU A 191 6.02 4.78 -11.41
C GLU A 191 5.85 3.72 -10.32
N LEU A 192 6.94 3.27 -9.68
CA LEU A 192 6.87 2.38 -8.51
C LEU A 192 6.22 3.10 -7.31
N ASN A 193 6.62 4.33 -7.02
CA ASN A 193 6.00 5.13 -5.95
C ASN A 193 4.52 5.40 -6.25
N LYS A 194 4.17 5.67 -7.51
CA LYS A 194 2.79 5.82 -7.96
C LYS A 194 1.98 4.53 -7.77
N LEU A 195 2.57 3.36 -8.03
CA LEU A 195 1.91 2.08 -7.76
C LEU A 195 1.57 1.91 -6.27
N ALA A 196 2.51 2.21 -5.37
CA ALA A 196 2.23 2.17 -3.93
C ALA A 196 1.12 3.15 -3.52
N ALA A 197 1.17 4.38 -4.05
CA ALA A 197 0.14 5.39 -3.83
C ALA A 197 -1.23 4.94 -4.36
N ASN A 198 -1.32 4.37 -5.56
CA ASN A 198 -2.58 3.91 -6.15
C ASN A 198 -3.24 2.83 -5.29
N VAL A 199 -2.47 1.85 -4.80
CA VAL A 199 -2.99 0.78 -3.93
C VAL A 199 -3.48 1.34 -2.60
N ALA A 200 -2.72 2.25 -1.99
CA ALA A 200 -3.05 2.81 -0.69
C ALA A 200 -4.21 3.81 -0.77
N ILE A 201 -4.11 4.82 -1.63
CA ILE A 201 -5.12 5.87 -1.82
C ILE A 201 -6.41 5.30 -2.42
N GLY A 202 -6.34 4.21 -3.19
CA GLY A 202 -7.53 3.47 -3.61
C GLY A 202 -8.42 3.04 -2.43
N ARG A 203 -7.84 2.81 -1.25
CA ARG A 203 -8.61 2.54 -0.03
C ARG A 203 -9.25 3.79 0.58
N ASN A 204 -8.64 4.96 0.37
CA ASN A 204 -9.24 6.24 0.75
C ASN A 204 -10.44 6.53 -0.15
N MET A 205 -10.30 6.28 -1.46
CA MET A 205 -11.40 6.38 -2.42
C MET A 205 -12.54 5.42 -2.07
N ALA A 206 -12.22 4.23 -1.55
CA ALA A 206 -13.21 3.28 -1.03
C ALA A 206 -13.78 3.68 0.34
N GLY A 207 -13.36 4.80 0.94
CA GLY A 207 -13.87 5.34 2.19
C GLY A 207 -13.44 4.59 3.45
N VAL A 208 -12.45 3.69 3.38
CA VAL A 208 -12.02 2.86 4.53
C VAL A 208 -10.69 3.29 5.16
N HIS A 209 -10.00 4.27 4.56
CA HIS A 209 -8.75 4.83 5.08
C HIS A 209 -8.68 6.34 4.91
N TYR A 210 -7.95 7.01 5.81
CA TYR A 210 -7.59 8.42 5.69
C TYR A 210 -6.25 8.58 4.98
N TYR A 211 -5.95 9.81 4.53
CA TYR A 211 -4.63 10.12 3.97
C TYR A 211 -3.49 9.86 4.96
N SER A 212 -3.68 10.15 6.25
CA SER A 212 -2.72 9.83 7.31
C SER A 212 -2.38 8.34 7.34
N ASP A 213 -3.39 7.47 7.17
CA ASP A 213 -3.19 6.02 7.18
C ASP A 213 -2.25 5.60 6.04
N TYR A 214 -2.41 6.15 4.84
CA TYR A 214 -1.48 5.96 3.72
C TYR A 214 -0.10 6.49 4.07
N TYR A 215 -0.03 7.77 4.44
CA TYR A 215 1.21 8.53 4.64
C TYR A 215 2.13 7.83 5.63
N ASP A 216 1.61 7.43 6.80
CA ASP A 216 2.44 6.79 7.81
C ASP A 216 2.75 5.33 7.46
N SER A 217 1.84 4.62 6.81
CA SER A 217 2.00 3.18 6.57
C SER A 217 3.00 2.84 5.48
N VAL A 218 3.07 3.62 4.39
CA VAL A 218 4.11 3.37 3.37
C VAL A 218 5.52 3.52 3.95
N ARG A 219 5.67 4.48 4.87
CA ARG A 219 6.91 4.73 5.62
C ARG A 219 7.25 3.60 6.59
N LEU A 220 6.24 3.03 7.25
CA LEU A 220 6.44 1.83 8.08
C LEU A 220 6.87 0.63 7.22
N GLY A 221 6.22 0.42 6.08
CA GLY A 221 6.59 -0.63 5.13
C GLY A 221 8.02 -0.50 4.64
N GLU A 222 8.44 0.72 4.31
CA GLU A 222 9.81 1.02 3.88
C GLU A 222 10.85 0.68 4.95
N ARG A 223 10.60 1.00 6.23
CA ARG A 223 11.50 0.65 7.34
C ARG A 223 11.64 -0.86 7.49
N VAL A 224 10.52 -1.59 7.45
CA VAL A 224 10.53 -3.05 7.53
C VAL A 224 11.33 -3.65 6.37
N ALA A 225 11.14 -3.14 5.14
CA ALA A 225 11.90 -3.61 3.99
C ALA A 225 13.40 -3.32 4.11
N VAL A 226 13.79 -2.12 4.57
CA VAL A 226 15.21 -1.78 4.80
C VAL A 226 15.82 -2.70 5.85
N GLY A 227 15.15 -2.95 6.97
CA GLY A 227 15.63 -3.88 8.00
C GLY A 227 15.81 -5.31 7.47
N ILE A 228 14.86 -5.80 6.67
CA ILE A 228 14.98 -7.12 6.01
C ILE A 228 16.19 -7.14 5.06
N LEU A 229 16.38 -6.10 4.24
CA LEU A 229 17.52 -6.02 3.31
C LEU A 229 18.84 -5.98 4.08
N GLU A 230 18.95 -5.17 5.12
CA GLU A 230 20.11 -5.10 6.02
C GLU A 230 20.45 -6.48 6.60
N GLU A 231 19.48 -7.19 7.16
CA GLU A 231 19.68 -8.54 7.68
C GLU A 231 20.08 -9.54 6.59
N GLN A 232 19.46 -9.46 5.41
CA GLN A 232 19.78 -10.34 4.28
C GLN A 232 21.18 -10.07 3.72
N MET A 233 21.72 -8.86 3.88
CA MET A 233 23.07 -8.56 3.40
C MET A 233 24.15 -9.44 4.06
N LEU A 234 23.92 -9.92 5.28
CA LEU A 234 24.80 -10.86 5.99
C LEU A 234 24.96 -12.21 5.26
N THR A 235 24.06 -12.53 4.33
CA THR A 235 24.07 -13.80 3.60
C THR A 235 24.94 -13.78 2.35
N TYR A 236 25.38 -12.60 1.90
CA TYR A 236 26.26 -12.46 0.75
C TYR A 236 27.73 -12.63 1.16
N GLY A 237 28.41 -13.58 0.51
CA GLY A 237 29.85 -13.73 0.66
C GLY A 237 30.64 -12.69 -0.16
N GLU A 238 30.01 -12.15 -1.20
CA GLU A 238 30.56 -11.11 -2.07
C GLU A 238 30.23 -9.69 -1.58
N GLU A 239 30.93 -8.71 -2.15
CA GLU A 239 30.58 -7.30 -1.98
C GLU A 239 29.29 -6.99 -2.73
N VAL A 240 28.31 -6.44 -2.01
CA VAL A 240 26.97 -6.10 -2.54
C VAL A 240 26.61 -4.70 -2.11
N ARG A 241 25.96 -3.96 -3.02
CA ARG A 241 25.41 -2.63 -2.76
C ARG A 241 24.06 -2.46 -3.44
N MET A 242 23.11 -1.86 -2.72
CA MET A 242 21.81 -1.44 -3.24
C MET A 242 21.61 0.04 -2.94
N ARG A 243 21.08 0.81 -3.91
CA ARG A 243 20.86 2.25 -3.78
C ARG A 243 19.49 2.64 -4.31
N PHE A 244 18.78 3.47 -3.56
CA PHE A 244 17.47 3.98 -3.96
C PHE A 244 17.08 5.20 -3.12
N HIS A 245 16.10 5.99 -3.59
CA HIS A 245 15.50 7.04 -2.76
C HIS A 245 14.38 6.49 -1.87
N SER A 246 14.34 6.93 -0.62
CA SER A 246 13.21 6.71 0.30
C SER A 246 11.93 7.37 -0.23
N PHE A 247 10.77 7.07 0.36
CA PHE A 247 9.53 7.81 0.05
C PHE A 247 9.60 9.30 0.42
N ASP A 248 10.54 9.68 1.27
CA ASP A 248 10.83 11.06 1.66
C ASP A 248 12.00 11.67 0.84
N SER A 249 12.43 10.99 -0.23
CA SER A 249 13.55 11.39 -1.10
C SER A 249 14.94 11.35 -0.45
N ASP A 250 15.11 10.69 0.69
CA ASP A 250 16.45 10.44 1.24
C ASP A 250 17.22 9.47 0.36
N ARG A 251 18.53 9.67 0.23
CA ARG A 251 19.43 8.70 -0.40
C ARG A 251 19.69 7.53 0.55
N ILE A 252 19.23 6.33 0.21
CA ILE A 252 19.45 5.12 1.00
C ILE A 252 20.44 4.23 0.24
N GLU A 253 21.59 3.97 0.84
CA GLU A 253 22.56 2.97 0.38
C GLU A 253 22.67 1.86 1.44
N ILE A 254 22.50 0.61 1.00
CA ILE A 254 22.71 -0.57 1.83
C ILE A 254 23.87 -1.33 1.21
N ASP A 255 24.95 -1.51 1.95
CA ASP A 255 26.15 -2.18 1.47
C ASP A 255 26.70 -3.23 2.42
N VAL A 256 27.47 -4.17 1.88
CA VAL A 256 28.30 -5.11 2.62
C VAL A 256 29.57 -5.37 1.82
N ALA A 257 30.73 -5.36 2.49
CA ALA A 257 32.03 -5.59 1.85
C ALA A 257 32.36 -7.08 1.59
N GLY A 258 31.42 -7.99 1.89
CA GLY A 258 31.63 -9.43 1.87
C GLY A 258 32.47 -9.94 3.07
N ASN A 259 32.87 -11.22 3.01
CA ASN A 259 33.75 -11.87 4.00
C ASN A 259 33.32 -11.72 5.48
N ASN A 260 32.02 -11.89 5.77
CA ASN A 260 31.43 -11.71 7.12
C ASN A 260 31.56 -10.29 7.69
N SER A 261 31.77 -9.28 6.84
CA SER A 261 31.68 -7.88 7.27
C SER A 261 30.23 -7.55 7.67
N PRO A 262 30.01 -6.73 8.72
CA PRO A 262 28.68 -6.27 9.04
C PRO A 262 28.14 -5.38 7.90
N PRO A 263 26.84 -5.50 7.55
CA PRO A 263 26.22 -4.61 6.58
C PRO A 263 26.13 -3.19 7.15
N ARG A 264 25.99 -2.21 6.27
CA ARG A 264 25.80 -0.82 6.63
C ARG A 264 24.60 -0.26 5.88
N VAL A 265 23.82 0.56 6.58
CA VAL A 265 22.79 1.40 5.99
C VAL A 265 23.23 2.85 6.12
N ILE A 266 23.38 3.52 4.98
CA ILE A 266 23.85 4.90 4.85
C ILE A 266 22.66 5.73 4.38
N VAL A 267 22.37 6.82 5.10
CA VAL A 267 21.25 7.73 4.79
C VAL A 267 21.79 9.13 4.51
N ASN A 268 21.58 9.64 3.29
CA ASN A 268 22.07 10.95 2.84
C ASN A 268 23.58 11.15 3.08
N ASP A 269 24.37 10.10 2.80
CA ASP A 269 25.82 10.01 3.04
C ASP A 269 26.22 10.07 4.53
N GLY A 270 25.25 9.97 5.44
CA GLY A 270 25.43 9.91 6.88
C GLY A 270 25.61 8.49 7.42
N GLY A 271 26.24 8.38 8.58
CA GLY A 271 26.50 7.10 9.27
C GLY A 271 25.33 6.59 10.12
N SER A 272 25.64 5.75 11.11
CA SER A 272 24.67 5.06 11.97
C SER A 272 23.70 5.98 12.71
N GLU A 273 24.14 7.17 13.13
CA GLU A 273 23.27 8.17 13.77
C GLU A 273 22.20 8.70 12.81
N ALA A 274 22.56 8.95 11.54
CA ALA A 274 21.61 9.37 10.52
C ALA A 274 20.61 8.25 10.22
N TYR A 275 21.06 6.99 10.19
CA TYR A 275 20.18 5.84 10.04
C TYR A 275 19.22 5.69 11.23
N ALA A 276 19.70 5.80 12.47
CA ALA A 276 18.86 5.71 13.67
C ALA A 276 17.81 6.83 13.73
N ALA A 277 18.19 8.06 13.34
CA ALA A 277 17.27 9.19 13.23
C ALA A 277 16.24 8.99 12.12
N TRP A 278 16.64 8.47 10.96
CA TRP A 278 15.75 8.12 9.86
C TRP A 278 14.76 7.02 10.26
N TRP A 279 15.25 5.96 10.91
CA TRP A 279 14.47 4.81 11.34
C TRP A 279 13.31 5.21 12.26
N THR A 280 13.58 6.11 13.20
CA THR A 280 12.59 6.61 14.16
C THR A 280 11.87 7.89 13.71
N ARG A 281 12.20 8.43 12.54
CA ARG A 281 11.52 9.60 11.98
C ARG A 281 10.02 9.32 11.84
N HIS A 282 9.17 10.20 12.38
CA HIS A 282 7.71 10.06 12.39
C HIS A 282 7.12 8.96 13.29
N LEU A 283 7.90 8.45 14.25
CA LEU A 283 7.38 7.67 15.39
C LEU A 283 6.92 8.57 16.54
#